data_AF-A0A973LVL1-F1
#
_entry.id   AF-A0A973LVL1-F1
#
_cell.length_a   1.000
_cell.length_b   1.000
_cell.length_c   1.000
_cell.angle_alpha   90.00
_cell.angle_beta   90.00
_cell.angle_gamma   90.00
#
_symmetry.space_group_name_H-M   'P 1'
#
loop_
_entity.id
_entity.type
_entity.pdbx_description
1 polymer ?
#
loop_
_entity_poly.entity_id
_entity_poly.type
_entity_poly.pdbx_seq_one_letter_code
_entity_poly.pdbx_strand_id
1 'polypeptide(L)'
;MNAHILPVAGAMKGTRCPKTSMTFDGETLTVTDAATGHSASLSPASLYHYRYSTDGSGKKAHDVTGVAALDSDGLVLLDLPGDWRLPHLRDFATTAGIPLVDGCNHSSGKAGSILAARAPGWQRLRGLPAPLLAGWRKPLSVCAGIAGLGVMIYLGTIGMWGAWRHVAGLGRFLLEVIEAKWLMVAFSPALLITRPVLVRVRRWQVKRGVTVGAFGGPYLRMKSPRTLTLYRRTGVIAEFPVGRTLAQARTLAQARTLLLYRYEGLSGLFILDPTGRPLTHLPGRWPPEDLQRFTQRNALSLAVHR
;
A
#
# COMPACT_ATOMS: atom_id res chain seq x y z
N MET A 1 13.97 -28.16 -20.72
CA MET A 1 15.21 -27.87 -19.96
C MET A 1 14.82 -26.95 -18.82
N ASN A 2 15.12 -27.30 -17.57
CA ASN A 2 14.78 -26.45 -16.43
C ASN A 2 15.82 -25.33 -16.33
N ALA A 3 15.42 -24.09 -16.60
CA ALA A 3 16.30 -22.94 -16.44
C ALA A 3 16.37 -22.58 -14.95
N HIS A 4 17.55 -22.20 -14.45
CA HIS A 4 17.76 -21.81 -13.05
C HIS A 4 18.78 -20.68 -12.92
N ILE A 5 18.48 -19.68 -12.10
CA ILE A 5 19.39 -18.55 -11.83
C ILE A 5 19.30 -18.07 -10.38
N LEU A 6 20.43 -17.59 -9.87
CA LEU A 6 20.62 -17.02 -8.53
C LEU A 6 21.16 -15.58 -8.63
N PRO A 7 20.86 -14.70 -7.66
CA PRO A 7 21.53 -13.41 -7.55
C PRO A 7 23.00 -13.62 -7.16
N VAL A 8 23.87 -12.72 -7.63
CA VAL A 8 25.32 -12.78 -7.41
C VAL A 8 25.75 -11.92 -6.22
N ALA A 9 24.99 -10.87 -5.92
CA ALA A 9 25.25 -9.99 -4.78
C ALA A 9 23.96 -9.39 -4.20
N GLY A 10 24.12 -8.63 -3.11
CA GLY A 10 23.04 -7.88 -2.48
C GLY A 10 22.46 -6.79 -3.39
N ALA A 11 21.24 -6.35 -3.07
CA ALA A 11 20.53 -5.31 -3.82
C ALA A 11 21.23 -3.94 -3.80
N MET A 12 22.14 -3.71 -2.85
CA MET A 12 23.01 -2.54 -2.78
C MET A 12 24.45 -2.97 -2.50
N LYS A 13 25.43 -2.13 -2.87
CA LYS A 13 26.85 -2.38 -2.60
C LYS A 13 27.10 -2.68 -1.12
N GLY A 14 27.73 -3.81 -0.81
CA GLY A 14 28.06 -4.23 0.56
C GLY A 14 26.90 -4.85 1.35
N THR A 15 25.72 -5.06 0.73
CA THR A 15 24.62 -5.78 1.38
C THR A 15 24.69 -7.30 1.14
N ARG A 16 24.01 -8.06 2.00
CA ARG A 16 23.98 -9.53 1.93
C ARG A 16 23.28 -9.99 0.66
N CYS A 17 23.81 -11.05 0.04
CA CYS A 17 23.19 -11.70 -1.10
C CYS A 17 21.85 -12.35 -0.69
N PRO A 18 20.74 -12.07 -1.41
CA PRO A 18 19.46 -12.75 -1.21
C PRO A 18 19.60 -14.25 -1.48
N LYS A 19 18.99 -15.07 -0.62
CA LYS A 19 18.78 -16.50 -0.85
C LYS A 19 17.53 -16.76 -1.68
N THR A 20 17.35 -16.02 -2.77
CA THR A 20 16.27 -16.26 -3.75
C THR A 20 16.80 -17.06 -4.93
N SER A 21 16.03 -18.02 -5.43
CA SER A 21 16.30 -18.70 -6.69
C SER A 21 15.11 -18.55 -7.64
N MET A 22 15.40 -18.46 -8.93
CA MET A 22 14.40 -18.40 -9.99
C MET A 22 14.56 -19.64 -10.86
N THR A 23 13.48 -20.40 -11.03
CA THR A 23 13.42 -21.60 -11.88
C THR A 23 12.27 -21.49 -12.87
N PHE A 24 12.44 -22.04 -14.06
CA PHE A 24 11.38 -22.16 -15.05
C PHE A 24 11.24 -23.62 -15.49
N ASP A 25 10.03 -24.14 -15.44
CA ASP A 25 9.69 -25.55 -15.74
C ASP A 25 9.15 -25.75 -17.17
N GLY A 26 8.98 -24.68 -17.94
CA GLY A 26 8.40 -24.70 -19.29
C GLY A 26 7.10 -23.92 -19.40
N GLU A 27 6.38 -23.74 -18.28
CA GLU A 27 5.07 -23.07 -18.26
C GLU A 27 5.04 -21.93 -17.23
N THR A 28 5.65 -22.16 -16.07
CA THR A 28 5.60 -21.25 -14.93
C THR A 28 6.98 -20.86 -14.42
N LEU A 29 7.12 -19.57 -14.15
CA LEU A 29 8.25 -19.02 -13.41
C LEU A 29 8.01 -19.24 -11.92
N THR A 30 8.82 -20.07 -11.30
CA THR A 30 8.80 -20.30 -9.85
C THR A 30 9.98 -19.60 -9.20
N VAL A 31 9.71 -18.82 -8.16
CA VAL A 31 10.73 -18.12 -7.39
C VAL A 31 10.65 -18.57 -5.94
N THR A 32 11.76 -19.05 -5.40
CA THR A 32 11.85 -19.61 -4.05
C THR A 32 12.75 -18.73 -3.19
N ASP A 33 12.24 -18.27 -2.06
CA ASP A 33 12.99 -17.60 -1.00
C ASP A 33 13.44 -18.65 0.02
N ALA A 34 14.66 -19.16 -0.13
CA ALA A 34 15.22 -20.18 0.76
C ALA A 34 15.50 -19.65 2.20
N ALA A 35 15.45 -18.34 2.44
CA ALA A 35 15.57 -17.80 3.79
C ALA A 35 14.27 -17.89 4.58
N THR A 36 13.12 -17.89 3.90
CA THR A 36 11.78 -17.96 4.53
C THR A 36 11.03 -19.26 4.23
N GLY A 37 11.46 -20.01 3.22
CA GLY A 37 10.75 -21.18 2.70
C GLY A 37 9.55 -20.83 1.82
N HIS A 38 9.34 -19.55 1.51
CA HIS A 38 8.21 -19.08 0.70
C HIS A 38 8.53 -19.19 -0.79
N SER A 39 7.59 -19.69 -1.58
CA SER A 39 7.70 -19.77 -3.04
C SER A 39 6.53 -19.08 -3.72
N ALA A 40 6.77 -18.53 -4.91
CA ALA A 40 5.79 -17.90 -5.76
C ALA A 40 5.91 -18.45 -7.18
N SER A 41 4.81 -18.96 -7.72
CA SER A 41 4.72 -19.42 -9.11
C SER A 41 3.82 -18.47 -9.89
N LEU A 42 4.28 -18.00 -11.05
CA LEU A 42 3.58 -17.05 -11.90
C LEU A 42 4.00 -17.20 -13.37
N SER A 43 3.19 -16.67 -14.29
CA SER A 43 3.50 -16.64 -15.73
C SER A 43 3.65 -15.17 -16.16
N PRO A 44 4.85 -14.58 -16.02
CA PRO A 44 5.05 -13.17 -16.35
C PRO A 44 5.11 -12.97 -17.86
N ALA A 45 4.65 -11.82 -18.34
CA ALA A 45 4.81 -11.43 -19.73
C ALA A 45 6.23 -10.93 -20.04
N SER A 46 6.95 -10.40 -19.04
CA SER A 46 8.35 -10.00 -19.19
C SER A 46 9.09 -9.94 -17.85
N LEU A 47 10.42 -9.97 -17.92
CA LEU A 47 11.32 -9.64 -16.82
C LEU A 47 11.89 -8.24 -17.04
N TYR A 48 11.95 -7.44 -15.97
CA TYR A 48 12.50 -6.10 -15.98
C TYR A 48 13.71 -6.04 -15.05
N HIS A 49 14.91 -5.97 -15.61
CA HIS A 49 16.14 -5.79 -14.86
C HIS A 49 16.33 -4.30 -14.56
N TYR A 50 16.45 -3.93 -13.29
CA TYR A 50 16.49 -2.53 -12.89
C TYR A 50 17.75 -2.19 -12.11
N ARG A 51 18.20 -0.96 -12.29
CA ARG A 51 19.16 -0.26 -11.44
C ARG A 51 18.69 1.18 -11.29
N TYR A 52 18.54 1.66 -10.06
CA TYR A 52 18.22 3.08 -9.83
C TYR A 52 18.91 3.59 -8.58
N SER A 53 19.24 4.88 -8.59
CA SER A 53 19.82 5.54 -7.43
C SER A 53 18.72 6.09 -6.52
N THR A 54 18.80 5.81 -5.23
CA THR A 54 17.93 6.44 -4.23
C THR A 54 18.59 7.71 -3.71
N ASP A 55 18.05 8.86 -4.07
CA ASP A 55 18.46 10.14 -3.47
C ASP A 55 17.86 10.25 -2.07
N GLY A 56 18.70 10.06 -1.05
CA GLY A 56 18.35 10.37 0.33
C GLY A 56 18.77 11.79 0.63
N SER A 57 17.83 12.67 1.04
CA SER A 57 18.15 14.05 1.43
C SER A 57 19.30 14.06 2.47
N GLY A 58 20.51 14.42 2.03
CA GLY A 58 21.70 14.51 2.88
C GLY A 58 22.53 13.23 3.11
N LYS A 59 22.25 12.10 2.45
CA LYS A 59 23.10 10.89 2.51
C LYS A 59 23.63 10.51 1.12
N LYS A 60 24.79 9.84 1.07
CA LYS A 60 25.38 9.30 -0.17
C LYS A 60 24.31 8.51 -0.94
N ALA A 61 24.16 8.82 -2.22
CA ALA A 61 23.27 8.07 -3.10
C ALA A 61 23.66 6.59 -3.09
N HIS A 62 22.66 5.72 -3.06
CA HIS A 62 22.84 4.28 -3.10
C HIS A 62 22.11 3.73 -4.32
N ASP A 63 22.84 2.97 -5.13
CA ASP A 63 22.23 2.25 -6.25
C ASP A 63 21.59 0.97 -5.75
N VAL A 64 20.32 0.80 -6.13
CA VAL A 64 19.52 -0.38 -5.85
C VAL A 64 19.33 -1.16 -7.15
N THR A 65 19.64 -2.45 -7.12
CA THR A 65 19.47 -3.37 -8.25
C THR A 65 18.48 -4.50 -7.92
N GLY A 66 17.87 -5.04 -8.96
CA GLY A 66 16.98 -6.18 -8.85
C GLY A 66 16.32 -6.55 -10.17
N VAL A 67 15.47 -7.55 -10.11
CA VAL A 67 14.64 -8.00 -11.23
C VAL A 67 13.18 -7.98 -10.79
N ALA A 68 12.31 -7.43 -11.63
CA ALA A 68 10.88 -7.52 -11.45
C ALA A 68 10.27 -8.41 -12.54
N ALA A 69 9.27 -9.21 -12.18
CA ALA A 69 8.44 -9.93 -13.13
C ALA A 69 7.17 -9.11 -13.38
N LEU A 70 6.87 -8.82 -14.64
CA LEU A 70 5.76 -7.95 -15.06
C LEU A 70 4.65 -8.76 -15.73
N ASP A 71 3.41 -8.33 -15.58
CA ASP A 71 2.27 -8.83 -16.37
C ASP A 71 2.21 -8.19 -17.76
N SER A 72 1.18 -8.55 -18.54
CA SER A 72 0.97 -8.03 -19.90
C SER A 72 0.73 -6.51 -19.95
N ASP A 73 0.28 -5.92 -18.84
CA ASP A 73 0.01 -4.49 -18.72
C ASP A 73 1.25 -3.73 -18.21
N GLY A 74 2.37 -4.42 -17.99
CA GLY A 74 3.61 -3.86 -17.46
C GLY A 74 3.57 -3.60 -15.95
N LEU A 75 2.61 -4.17 -15.22
CA LEU A 75 2.52 -4.06 -13.78
C LEU A 75 3.36 -5.13 -13.09
N VAL A 76 3.99 -4.77 -11.97
CA VAL A 76 4.84 -5.69 -11.19
C VAL A 76 3.96 -6.75 -10.51
N LEU A 77 4.22 -8.01 -10.86
CA LEU A 77 3.70 -9.20 -10.16
C LEU A 77 4.65 -9.63 -9.02
N LEU A 78 5.96 -9.56 -9.27
CA LEU A 78 6.98 -10.00 -8.34
C LEU A 78 8.20 -9.08 -8.38
N ASP A 79 8.71 -8.67 -7.23
CA ASP A 79 9.94 -7.89 -7.10
C ASP A 79 11.02 -8.71 -6.36
N LEU A 80 12.19 -8.85 -6.98
CA LEU A 80 13.36 -9.62 -6.52
C LEU A 80 14.59 -8.72 -6.42
N PRO A 81 14.80 -8.09 -5.25
CA PRO A 81 15.98 -7.26 -5.01
C PRO A 81 17.22 -8.14 -5.02
N GLY A 82 18.31 -7.66 -5.62
CA GLY A 82 19.56 -8.41 -5.74
C GLY A 82 20.35 -7.96 -6.96
N ASP A 83 21.64 -8.25 -7.00
CA ASP A 83 22.40 -8.09 -8.23
C ASP A 83 22.26 -9.36 -9.08
N TRP A 84 21.65 -9.23 -10.26
CA TRP A 84 21.42 -10.33 -11.18
C TRP A 84 22.33 -10.12 -12.40
N ARG A 85 23.30 -11.01 -12.59
CA ARG A 85 24.28 -10.85 -13.66
C ARG A 85 23.58 -10.90 -15.03
N LEU A 86 23.58 -9.77 -15.73
CA LEU A 86 22.81 -9.57 -16.97
C LEU A 86 23.02 -10.66 -18.03
N PRO A 87 24.24 -11.14 -18.33
CA PRO A 87 24.44 -12.28 -19.24
C PRO A 87 23.65 -13.53 -18.83
N HIS A 88 23.75 -13.95 -17.57
CA HIS A 88 23.05 -15.14 -17.08
C HIS A 88 21.52 -14.92 -17.07
N LEU A 89 21.08 -13.70 -16.73
CA LEU A 89 19.66 -13.35 -16.73
C LEU A 89 19.09 -13.38 -18.16
N ARG A 90 19.87 -12.93 -19.15
CA ARG A 90 19.50 -13.01 -20.57
C ARG A 90 19.42 -14.45 -21.03
N ASP A 91 20.40 -15.29 -20.72
CA ASP A 91 20.40 -16.71 -21.07
C ASP A 91 19.20 -17.43 -20.44
N PHE A 92 18.91 -17.14 -19.17
CA PHE A 92 17.73 -17.64 -18.46
C PHE A 92 16.43 -17.20 -19.16
N ALA A 93 16.28 -15.90 -19.45
CA ALA A 93 15.09 -15.34 -20.06
C ALA A 93 14.84 -15.91 -21.47
N THR A 94 15.90 -16.05 -22.28
CA THR A 94 15.85 -16.69 -23.59
C THR A 94 15.45 -18.17 -23.48
N THR A 95 16.03 -18.91 -22.54
CA THR A 95 15.67 -20.33 -22.30
C THR A 95 14.22 -20.48 -21.85
N ALA A 96 13.73 -19.53 -21.04
CA ALA A 96 12.36 -19.52 -20.54
C ALA A 96 11.33 -18.97 -21.56
N GLY A 97 11.77 -18.41 -22.68
CA GLY A 97 10.89 -17.73 -23.63
C GLY A 97 10.23 -16.47 -23.06
N ILE A 98 10.81 -15.88 -22.00
CA ILE A 98 10.28 -14.67 -21.35
C ILE A 98 11.10 -13.46 -21.82
N PRO A 99 10.49 -12.44 -22.43
CA PRO A 99 11.19 -11.22 -22.82
C PRO A 99 11.91 -10.56 -21.63
N LEU A 100 13.17 -10.15 -21.83
CA LEU A 100 13.94 -9.40 -20.84
C LEU A 100 14.08 -7.94 -21.27
N VAL A 101 13.55 -7.03 -20.45
CA VAL A 101 13.69 -5.58 -20.60
C VAL A 101 14.85 -5.11 -19.71
N ASP A 102 15.91 -4.60 -20.35
CA ASP A 102 17.04 -4.01 -19.65
C ASP A 102 16.74 -2.56 -19.26
N GLY A 103 16.29 -2.37 -18.02
CA GLY A 103 16.01 -1.07 -17.42
C GLY A 103 17.18 -0.46 -16.67
N CYS A 104 18.40 -1.02 -16.74
CA CYS A 104 19.54 -0.47 -16.01
C CYS A 104 19.99 0.91 -16.50
N ASN A 105 19.67 1.26 -17.74
CA ASN A 105 19.95 2.57 -18.33
C ASN A 105 18.78 3.55 -18.20
N HIS A 106 17.67 3.15 -17.59
CA HIS A 106 16.55 4.06 -17.34
C HIS A 106 16.91 5.06 -16.22
N SER A 107 16.33 6.26 -16.32
CA SER A 107 16.42 7.22 -15.22
C SER A 107 15.79 6.66 -13.95
N SER A 108 16.30 7.06 -12.78
CA SER A 108 15.76 6.59 -11.49
C SER A 108 14.26 6.86 -11.36
N GLY A 109 13.76 7.97 -11.91
CA GLY A 109 12.33 8.29 -11.94
C GLY A 109 11.51 7.29 -12.75
N LYS A 110 12.01 6.86 -13.92
CA LYS A 110 11.32 5.88 -14.78
C LYS A 110 11.37 4.47 -14.17
N ALA A 111 12.51 4.07 -13.63
CA ALA A 111 12.60 2.80 -12.90
C ALA A 111 11.67 2.80 -11.68
N GLY A 112 11.64 3.91 -10.92
CA GLY A 112 10.74 4.10 -9.79
C GLY A 112 9.27 4.06 -10.17
N SER A 113 8.87 4.66 -11.31
CA SER A 113 7.48 4.62 -11.77
C SER A 113 7.04 3.21 -12.16
N ILE A 114 7.89 2.45 -12.85
CA ILE A 114 7.61 1.04 -13.22
C ILE A 114 7.47 0.19 -11.94
N LEU A 115 8.40 0.33 -10.98
CA LEU A 115 8.36 -0.42 -9.72
C LEU A 115 7.20 0.00 -8.78
N ALA A 116 6.63 1.18 -8.98
CA ALA A 116 5.45 1.65 -8.27
C ALA A 116 4.14 1.10 -8.87
N ALA A 117 4.13 0.78 -10.16
CA ALA A 117 2.99 0.19 -10.87
C ALA A 117 2.89 -1.30 -10.52
N ARG A 118 2.00 -1.64 -9.59
CA ARG A 118 1.90 -2.98 -9.00
C ARG A 118 0.56 -3.63 -9.30
N ALA A 119 0.60 -4.87 -9.74
CA ALA A 119 -0.60 -5.67 -9.97
C ALA A 119 -1.29 -6.02 -8.63
N PRO A 120 -2.60 -6.27 -8.64
CA PRO A 120 -3.28 -6.86 -7.49
C PRO A 120 -2.64 -8.22 -7.14
N GLY A 121 -2.24 -8.41 -5.87
CA GLY A 121 -1.57 -9.64 -5.43
C GLY A 121 -0.06 -9.65 -5.66
N TRP A 122 0.54 -8.52 -6.07
CA TRP A 122 2.00 -8.41 -6.18
C TRP A 122 2.69 -8.76 -4.85
N GLN A 123 3.88 -9.30 -4.96
CA GLN A 123 4.71 -9.67 -3.80
C GLN A 123 6.17 -9.32 -4.02
N ARG A 124 6.90 -9.20 -2.91
CA ARG A 124 8.35 -8.94 -2.93
C ARG A 124 9.04 -10.00 -2.10
N LEU A 125 9.89 -10.80 -2.74
CA LEU A 125 10.69 -11.82 -2.06
C LEU A 125 12.08 -11.26 -1.83
N ARG A 126 12.47 -11.17 -0.56
CA ARG A 126 13.72 -10.50 -0.18
C ARG A 126 14.90 -11.44 -0.13
N GLY A 127 14.69 -12.75 0.06
CA GLY A 127 15.78 -13.71 0.21
C GLY A 127 16.61 -13.50 1.47
N LEU A 128 16.14 -12.71 2.43
CA LEU A 128 16.90 -12.36 3.62
C LEU A 128 16.13 -12.84 4.85
N PRO A 129 16.81 -13.44 5.84
CA PRO A 129 16.15 -13.86 7.07
C PRO A 129 15.48 -12.66 7.71
N ALA A 130 14.27 -12.88 8.21
CA ALA A 130 13.56 -11.85 8.96
C ALA A 130 14.47 -11.35 10.09
N PRO A 131 14.57 -10.03 10.33
CA PRO A 131 15.38 -9.53 11.43
C PRO A 131 14.83 -10.09 12.74
N LEU A 132 15.58 -11.01 13.35
CA LEU A 132 15.23 -11.74 14.59
C LEU A 132 14.93 -10.79 15.77
N LEU A 133 15.38 -9.54 15.70
CA LEU A 133 15.32 -8.56 16.78
C LEU A 133 14.02 -7.75 16.88
N ALA A 134 13.02 -7.98 16.01
CA ALA A 134 11.76 -7.22 16.05
C ALA A 134 10.72 -7.75 17.06
N GLY A 135 10.86 -9.01 17.52
CA GLY A 135 9.89 -9.66 18.40
C GLY A 135 9.92 -9.14 19.84
N TRP A 136 11.11 -8.97 20.42
CA TRP A 136 11.28 -8.59 21.83
C TRP A 136 11.24 -7.08 22.09
N ARG A 137 11.52 -6.25 21.09
CA ARG A 137 11.50 -4.79 21.26
C ARG A 137 10.09 -4.24 21.54
N LYS A 138 9.06 -4.87 20.97
CA LYS A 138 7.66 -4.47 21.16
C LYS A 138 7.19 -4.65 22.61
N PRO A 139 7.27 -5.85 23.23
CA PRO A 139 6.87 -6.03 24.62
C PRO A 139 7.73 -5.20 25.59
N LEU A 140 9.06 -5.11 25.38
CA LEU A 140 9.92 -4.27 26.21
C LEU A 140 9.53 -2.79 26.18
N SER A 141 9.21 -2.24 25.00
CA SER A 141 8.78 -0.84 24.89
C SER A 141 7.44 -0.58 25.57
N VAL A 142 6.52 -1.54 25.52
CA VAL A 142 5.22 -1.46 26.19
C VAL A 142 5.37 -1.57 27.71
N CYS A 143 6.17 -2.52 28.20
CA CYS A 143 6.48 -2.64 29.63
C CYS A 143 7.18 -1.40 30.19
N ALA A 144 8.14 -0.83 29.46
CA ALA A 144 8.81 0.41 29.86
C ALA A 144 7.83 1.59 29.92
N GLY A 145 6.90 1.70 28.96
CA GLY A 145 5.86 2.73 28.95
C GLY A 145 4.88 2.59 30.13
N ILE A 146 4.44 1.37 30.44
CA ILE A 146 3.52 1.10 31.56
C ILE A 146 4.22 1.36 32.90
N ALA A 147 5.46 0.89 33.07
CA ALA A 147 6.25 1.14 34.28
C ALA A 147 6.47 2.65 34.49
N GLY A 148 6.82 3.39 33.43
CA GLY A 148 6.95 4.85 33.49
C GLY A 148 5.65 5.54 33.91
N LEU A 149 4.51 5.13 33.34
CA LEU A 149 3.20 5.67 33.73
C LEU A 149 2.85 5.36 35.19
N GLY A 150 3.11 4.13 35.64
CA GLY A 150 2.88 3.71 37.03
C GLY A 150 3.71 4.51 38.03
N VAL A 151 4.99 4.75 37.72
CA VAL A 151 5.87 5.60 38.53
C VAL A 151 5.36 7.04 38.56
N MET A 152 4.88 7.58 37.44
CA MET A 152 4.31 8.93 37.40
C MET A 152 3.04 9.07 38.25
N ILE A 153 2.13 8.08 38.18
CA ILE A 153 0.91 8.08 39.00
C ILE A 153 1.24 7.95 40.48
N TYR A 154 2.14 7.03 40.84
CA TYR A 154 2.56 6.80 42.22
C TYR A 154 3.20 8.06 42.85
N LEU A 155 4.14 8.71 42.14
CA LEU A 155 4.76 9.95 42.60
C LEU A 155 3.75 11.10 42.75
N GLY A 156 2.75 11.16 41.87
CA GLY A 156 1.63 12.11 41.98
C GLY A 156 0.77 11.86 43.22
N THR A 157 0.48 10.59 43.55
CA THR A 157 -0.39 10.24 44.70
C THR A 157 0.24 10.49 46.06
N ILE A 158 1.57 10.50 46.17
CA ILE A 158 2.28 10.71 47.45
C ILE A 158 2.54 12.21 47.73
N GLY A 159 2.12 13.11 46.84
CA GLY A 159 2.29 14.55 47.03
C GLY A 159 3.75 15.02 46.98
N MET A 160 4.66 14.18 46.44
CA MET A 160 6.08 14.50 46.25
C MET A 160 6.30 15.44 45.04
N TRP A 161 5.67 16.61 45.08
CA TRP A 161 5.76 17.65 44.05
C TRP A 161 7.18 18.22 43.89
N GLY A 162 8.02 18.12 44.93
CA GLY A 162 9.44 18.50 44.87
C GLY A 162 10.29 17.53 44.04
N ALA A 163 10.07 16.22 44.16
CA ALA A 163 10.75 15.22 43.34
C ALA A 163 10.32 15.29 41.86
N TRP A 164 9.06 15.68 41.61
CA TRP A 164 8.55 15.97 40.27
C TRP A 164 9.35 17.02 39.51
N ARG A 165 9.85 18.06 40.20
CA ARG A 165 10.69 19.11 39.59
C ARG A 165 12.04 18.58 39.10
N HIS A 166 12.65 17.66 39.85
CA HIS A 166 13.92 17.04 39.46
C HIS A 166 13.74 16.00 38.34
N VAL A 167 12.65 15.23 38.36
CA VAL A 167 12.30 14.29 37.28
C VAL A 167 11.92 15.03 35.99
N ALA A 168 11.20 16.14 36.08
CA ALA A 168 10.87 16.98 34.93
C ALA A 168 12.11 17.66 34.34
N GLY A 169 13.07 18.07 35.19
CA GLY A 169 14.37 18.59 34.74
C GLY A 169 15.21 17.53 34.01
N LEU A 170 15.29 16.32 34.57
CA LEU A 170 15.96 15.19 33.93
C LEU A 170 15.27 14.77 32.62
N GLY A 171 13.95 14.82 32.60
CA GLY A 171 13.12 14.56 31.41
C GLY A 171 13.34 15.60 30.31
N ARG A 172 13.54 16.88 30.66
CA ARG A 172 13.87 17.95 29.72
C ARG A 172 15.28 17.81 29.15
N PHE A 173 16.25 17.47 29.99
CA PHE A 173 17.62 17.15 29.57
C PHE A 173 17.68 15.89 28.67
N LEU A 174 16.92 14.85 29.00
CA LEU A 174 16.73 13.68 28.14
C LEU A 174 16.05 14.06 26.81
N LEU A 175 15.04 14.92 26.82
CA LEU A 175 14.36 15.40 25.60
C LEU A 175 15.27 16.24 24.70
N GLU A 176 16.15 17.06 25.29
CA GLU A 176 17.14 17.87 24.56
C GLU A 176 18.30 17.00 24.02
N VAL A 177 18.78 16.01 24.80
CA VAL A 177 19.79 15.05 24.33
C VAL A 177 19.22 14.06 23.30
N ILE A 178 17.90 13.85 23.32
CA ILE A 178 17.13 13.00 22.39
C ILE A 178 16.49 13.85 21.29
N GLU A 179 17.20 14.89 20.83
CA GLU A 179 16.73 15.77 19.75
C GLU A 179 16.50 15.01 18.43
N ALA A 180 15.30 15.21 17.87
CA ALA A 180 14.80 14.89 16.53
C ALA A 180 14.75 13.41 16.06
N LYS A 181 15.74 12.55 16.37
CA LYS A 181 15.82 11.19 15.79
C LYS A 181 14.87 10.18 16.44
N TRP A 182 14.59 10.30 17.74
CA TRP A 182 13.72 9.35 18.45
C TRP A 182 12.28 9.84 18.61
N LEU A 183 11.95 11.09 18.28
CA LEU A 183 10.56 11.51 18.11
C LEU A 183 9.83 10.63 17.07
N MET A 184 10.52 10.25 15.99
CA MET A 184 10.05 9.23 15.04
C MET A 184 9.82 7.86 15.69
N VAL A 185 10.62 7.48 16.69
CA VAL A 185 10.54 6.18 17.37
C VAL A 185 9.50 6.17 18.49
N ALA A 186 9.27 7.30 19.18
CA ALA A 186 8.23 7.45 20.20
C ALA A 186 6.83 7.61 19.57
N PHE A 187 6.72 8.23 18.39
CA PHE A 187 5.47 8.28 17.60
C PHE A 187 5.26 7.08 16.67
N SER A 188 6.27 6.22 16.47
CA SER A 188 6.17 4.98 15.67
C SER A 188 5.16 3.97 16.25
N PRO A 189 5.09 3.71 17.57
CA PRO A 189 4.04 2.88 18.17
C PRO A 189 2.64 3.42 17.92
N ALA A 190 2.45 4.75 18.01
CA ALA A 190 1.18 5.39 17.72
C ALA A 190 0.79 5.20 16.25
N LEU A 191 1.73 5.31 15.31
CA LEU A 191 1.50 5.00 13.88
C LEU A 191 1.20 3.53 13.60
N LEU A 192 1.74 2.61 14.41
CA LEU A 192 1.45 1.18 14.33
C LEU A 192 0.06 0.82 14.87
N ILE A 193 -0.50 1.60 15.81
CA ILE A 193 -1.85 1.41 16.35
C ILE A 193 -2.90 2.20 15.56
N THR A 194 -2.57 3.36 15.00
CA THR A 194 -3.52 4.17 14.23
C THR A 194 -3.97 3.47 12.95
N ARG A 195 -3.09 2.76 12.24
CA ARG A 195 -3.46 2.00 11.04
C ARG A 195 -4.54 0.92 11.27
N PRO A 196 -4.39 -0.03 12.22
CA PRO A 196 -5.42 -1.03 12.48
C PRO A 196 -6.71 -0.40 12.99
N VAL A 197 -6.64 0.67 13.79
CA VAL A 197 -7.83 1.39 14.25
C VAL A 197 -8.55 2.08 13.08
N LEU A 198 -7.83 2.80 12.22
CA LEU A 198 -8.39 3.45 11.02
C LEU A 198 -9.00 2.43 10.05
N VAL A 199 -8.34 1.29 9.85
CA VAL A 199 -8.89 0.18 9.04
C VAL A 199 -10.16 -0.38 9.68
N ARG A 200 -10.19 -0.56 11.01
CA ARG A 200 -11.37 -1.07 11.73
C ARG A 200 -12.54 -0.08 11.67
N VAL A 201 -12.28 1.20 11.89
CA VAL A 201 -13.28 2.29 11.77
C VAL A 201 -13.83 2.32 10.36
N ARG A 202 -12.97 2.25 9.33
CA ARG A 202 -13.41 2.24 7.94
C ARG A 202 -14.22 0.98 7.60
N ARG A 203 -13.77 -0.21 8.02
CA ARG A 203 -14.55 -1.45 7.84
C ARG A 203 -15.92 -1.35 8.49
N TRP A 204 -16.00 -0.72 9.65
CA TRP A 204 -17.27 -0.47 10.33
C TRP A 204 -18.14 0.53 9.57
N GLN A 205 -17.57 1.61 9.02
CA GLN A 205 -18.30 2.59 8.18
C GLN A 205 -18.83 1.94 6.89
N VAL A 206 -18.01 1.12 6.22
CA VAL A 206 -18.41 0.35 5.04
C VAL A 206 -19.51 -0.65 5.40
N LYS A 207 -19.36 -1.39 6.51
CA LYS A 207 -20.39 -2.31 7.00
C LYS A 207 -21.73 -1.63 7.27
N ARG A 208 -21.69 -0.39 7.77
CA ARG A 208 -22.88 0.44 8.00
C ARG A 208 -23.40 1.14 6.75
N GLY A 209 -22.77 1.00 5.58
CA GLY A 209 -23.17 1.68 4.34
C GLY A 209 -22.93 3.19 4.36
N VAL A 210 -22.07 3.70 5.25
CA VAL A 210 -21.77 5.15 5.37
C VAL A 210 -20.81 5.61 4.26
N THR A 211 -19.93 4.71 3.83
CA THR A 211 -18.92 4.96 2.79
C THR A 211 -18.76 3.73 1.91
N VAL A 212 -18.44 3.91 0.63
CA VAL A 212 -18.10 2.80 -0.28
C VAL A 212 -16.87 3.15 -1.13
N GLY A 213 -15.95 2.20 -1.33
CA GLY A 213 -14.74 2.38 -2.14
C GLY A 213 -13.47 1.74 -1.54
N ALA A 214 -12.45 1.56 -2.37
CA ALA A 214 -11.22 0.84 -2.04
C ALA A 214 -10.29 1.60 -1.06
N PHE A 215 -9.53 0.86 -0.23
CA PHE A 215 -8.62 1.48 0.74
C PHE A 215 -7.53 2.30 0.03
N GLY A 216 -7.45 3.60 0.34
CA GLY A 216 -6.53 4.53 -0.33
C GLY A 216 -6.95 5.01 -1.73
N GLY A 217 -8.02 4.46 -2.31
CA GLY A 217 -8.59 4.87 -3.59
C GLY A 217 -9.72 5.91 -3.46
N PRO A 218 -10.36 6.30 -4.58
CA PRO A 218 -11.56 7.11 -4.54
C PRO A 218 -12.67 6.40 -3.77
N TYR A 219 -13.44 7.16 -3.00
CA TYR A 219 -14.55 6.63 -2.23
C TYR A 219 -15.73 7.61 -2.23
N LEU A 220 -16.93 7.05 -2.15
CA LEU A 220 -18.18 7.79 -2.06
C LEU A 220 -18.62 7.86 -0.61
N ARG A 221 -19.15 9.02 -0.22
CA ARG A 221 -19.74 9.28 1.09
C ARG A 221 -20.86 10.30 0.95
N MET A 222 -21.94 10.10 1.69
CA MET A 222 -22.94 11.16 1.88
C MET A 222 -22.40 12.19 2.87
N LYS A 223 -22.15 13.42 2.41
CA LYS A 223 -21.78 14.56 3.27
C LYS A 223 -22.99 15.09 4.02
N SER A 224 -24.13 15.15 3.32
CA SER A 224 -25.44 15.46 3.84
C SER A 224 -26.46 14.46 3.27
N PRO A 225 -27.70 14.38 3.79
CA PRO A 225 -28.76 13.57 3.18
C PRO A 225 -29.05 13.91 1.71
N ARG A 226 -28.57 15.06 1.22
CA ARG A 226 -28.82 15.58 -0.13
C ARG A 226 -27.54 15.77 -0.95
N THR A 227 -26.40 15.28 -0.49
CA THR A 227 -25.12 15.51 -1.17
C THR A 227 -24.25 14.26 -1.12
N LEU A 228 -24.10 13.63 -2.27
CA LEU A 228 -23.15 12.55 -2.51
C LEU A 228 -21.81 13.17 -2.88
N THR A 229 -20.80 12.94 -2.06
CA THR A 229 -19.45 13.47 -2.29
C THR A 229 -18.51 12.35 -2.67
N LEU A 230 -17.77 12.58 -3.76
CA LEU A 230 -16.66 11.75 -4.20
C LEU A 230 -15.37 12.33 -3.62
N TYR A 231 -14.68 11.53 -2.81
CA TYR A 231 -13.41 11.88 -2.20
C TYR A 231 -12.24 11.14 -2.85
N ARG A 232 -11.08 11.78 -2.89
CA ARG A 232 -9.75 11.16 -3.09
C ARG A 232 -8.87 11.55 -1.91
N ARG A 233 -7.76 10.86 -1.71
CA ARG A 233 -6.82 11.08 -0.60
C ARG A 233 -6.45 12.56 -0.35
N THR A 234 -6.47 13.39 -1.39
CA THR A 234 -6.12 14.82 -1.36
C THR A 234 -7.31 15.77 -1.14
N GLY A 235 -8.56 15.29 -1.11
CA GLY A 235 -9.74 16.15 -0.91
C GLY A 235 -10.99 15.67 -1.63
N VAL A 236 -11.94 16.59 -1.79
CA VAL A 236 -13.19 16.37 -2.55
C VAL A 236 -12.89 16.50 -4.04
N ILE A 237 -13.30 15.50 -4.83
CA ILE A 237 -13.22 15.55 -6.30
C ILE A 237 -14.48 16.18 -6.87
N ALA A 238 -15.64 15.72 -6.41
CA ALA A 238 -16.94 16.12 -6.94
C ALA A 238 -18.02 15.99 -5.88
N GLU A 239 -19.03 16.86 -5.96
CA GLU A 239 -20.25 16.78 -5.15
C GLU A 239 -21.45 16.68 -6.09
N PHE A 240 -22.31 15.69 -5.84
CA PHE A 240 -23.51 15.44 -6.60
C PHE A 240 -24.72 15.65 -5.69
N PRO A 241 -25.65 16.55 -6.04
CA PRO A 241 -26.89 16.68 -5.29
C PRO A 241 -27.72 15.38 -5.40
N VAL A 242 -28.31 14.96 -4.30
CA VAL A 242 -29.17 13.77 -4.18
C VAL A 242 -30.55 14.21 -3.71
N GLY A 243 -31.59 13.81 -4.43
CA GLY A 243 -32.99 14.07 -4.07
C GLY A 243 -33.65 15.21 -4.86
N ARG A 244 -34.98 15.27 -4.74
CA ARG A 244 -35.84 16.20 -5.48
C ARG A 244 -36.07 17.46 -4.66
N THR A 245 -35.39 18.55 -5.02
CA THR A 245 -35.88 19.89 -4.68
C THR A 245 -36.38 20.54 -5.97
N LEU A 246 -37.67 20.93 -6.01
CA LEU A 246 -38.32 21.55 -7.17
C LEU A 246 -37.55 22.76 -7.72
N ALA A 247 -36.85 23.49 -6.85
CA ALA A 247 -36.01 24.63 -7.21
C ALA A 247 -34.69 24.28 -7.93
N GLN A 248 -34.19 23.04 -7.83
CA GLN A 248 -32.91 22.58 -8.41
C GLN A 248 -33.08 21.58 -9.56
N ALA A 249 -34.32 21.19 -9.87
CA ALA A 249 -34.64 20.21 -10.90
C ALA A 249 -34.39 20.71 -12.34
N ARG A 250 -34.13 22.00 -12.54
CA ARG A 250 -33.96 22.62 -13.86
C ARG A 250 -32.50 22.85 -14.30
N THR A 251 -31.50 22.63 -13.43
CA THR A 251 -30.14 23.13 -13.74
C THR A 251 -28.97 22.28 -13.24
N LEU A 252 -29.17 21.26 -12.40
CA LEU A 252 -28.04 20.45 -11.91
C LEU A 252 -28.24 18.95 -12.14
N ALA A 253 -27.17 18.33 -12.63
CA ALA A 253 -27.01 16.89 -12.78
C ALA A 253 -27.04 16.22 -11.38
N GLN A 254 -28.18 15.61 -11.02
CA GLN A 254 -28.40 15.01 -9.69
C GLN A 254 -27.99 13.54 -9.69
N ALA A 255 -27.25 13.06 -8.70
CA ALA A 255 -26.97 11.63 -8.59
C ALA A 255 -28.20 10.87 -8.08
N ARG A 256 -28.63 9.84 -8.81
CA ARG A 256 -29.75 8.97 -8.41
C ARG A 256 -29.42 7.49 -8.44
N THR A 257 -28.70 7.07 -9.47
CA THR A 257 -28.42 5.65 -9.71
C THR A 257 -26.92 5.42 -9.73
N LEU A 258 -26.47 4.38 -9.06
CA LEU A 258 -25.12 3.85 -9.19
C LEU A 258 -25.18 2.64 -10.11
N LEU A 259 -24.46 2.67 -11.22
CA LEU A 259 -24.37 1.56 -12.17
C LEU A 259 -22.99 0.90 -12.02
N LEU A 260 -22.98 -0.28 -11.42
CA LEU A 260 -21.81 -1.15 -11.37
C LEU A 260 -21.75 -1.95 -12.66
N TYR A 261 -20.67 -1.82 -13.43
CA TYR A 261 -20.45 -2.63 -14.61
C TYR A 261 -19.23 -3.52 -14.45
N ARG A 262 -19.29 -4.72 -15.03
CA ARG A 262 -18.18 -5.64 -15.20
C ARG A 262 -18.26 -6.21 -16.60
N TYR A 263 -17.21 -6.03 -17.39
CA TYR A 263 -17.17 -6.50 -18.78
C TYR A 263 -15.71 -6.83 -19.15
N GLU A 264 -15.46 -8.04 -19.66
CA GLU A 264 -14.13 -8.46 -20.18
C GLU A 264 -12.92 -8.07 -19.30
N GLY A 265 -13.03 -8.29 -17.98
CA GLY A 265 -11.96 -7.97 -17.03
C GLY A 265 -11.92 -6.50 -16.57
N LEU A 266 -12.62 -5.60 -17.26
CA LEU A 266 -12.87 -4.23 -16.82
C LEU A 266 -13.98 -4.19 -15.78
N SER A 267 -13.81 -3.31 -14.80
CA SER A 267 -14.84 -3.02 -13.80
C SER A 267 -14.81 -1.55 -13.43
N GLY A 268 -15.97 -1.03 -13.08
CA GLY A 268 -16.10 0.35 -12.66
C GLY A 268 -17.50 0.69 -12.21
N LEU A 269 -17.66 1.93 -11.77
CA LEU A 269 -18.90 2.47 -11.24
C LEU A 269 -19.24 3.75 -11.99
N PHE A 270 -20.42 3.80 -12.59
CA PHE A 270 -20.99 5.05 -13.08
C PHE A 270 -21.95 5.63 -12.03
N ILE A 271 -21.86 6.94 -11.85
CA ILE A 271 -22.87 7.73 -11.16
C ILE A 271 -23.78 8.28 -12.25
N LEU A 272 -25.04 7.90 -12.23
CA LEU A 272 -26.02 8.29 -13.21
C LEU A 272 -27.02 9.28 -12.63
N ASP A 273 -27.51 10.15 -13.51
CA ASP A 273 -28.60 11.04 -13.22
C ASP A 273 -29.98 10.33 -13.28
N PRO A 274 -31.10 11.03 -12.96
CA PRO A 274 -32.42 10.42 -13.02
C PRO A 274 -32.87 10.00 -14.42
N THR A 275 -32.23 10.52 -15.47
CA THR A 275 -32.49 10.17 -16.87
C THR A 275 -31.60 9.04 -17.38
N GLY A 276 -30.68 8.55 -16.54
CA GLY A 276 -29.70 7.52 -16.89
C GLY A 276 -28.43 8.05 -17.55
N ARG A 277 -28.25 9.38 -17.62
CA ARG A 277 -27.02 9.96 -18.19
C ARG A 277 -25.86 9.83 -17.21
N PRO A 278 -24.67 9.45 -17.67
CA PRO A 278 -23.49 9.33 -16.82
C PRO A 278 -23.00 10.70 -16.38
N LEU A 279 -22.95 10.93 -15.06
CA LEU A 279 -22.37 12.11 -14.44
C LEU A 279 -20.87 11.96 -14.22
N THR A 280 -20.44 10.78 -13.80
CA THR A 280 -19.04 10.49 -13.49
C THR A 280 -18.79 8.99 -13.59
N HIS A 281 -17.61 8.66 -14.11
CA HIS A 281 -17.08 7.32 -14.19
C HIS A 281 -15.96 7.11 -13.18
N LEU A 282 -16.01 5.98 -12.47
CA LEU A 282 -15.04 5.59 -11.46
C LEU A 282 -14.46 4.21 -11.81
N PRO A 283 -13.31 4.15 -12.48
CA PRO A 283 -12.70 2.88 -12.85
C PRO A 283 -12.22 2.11 -11.60
N GLY A 284 -12.21 0.79 -11.71
CA GLY A 284 -11.69 -0.13 -10.70
C GLY A 284 -12.75 -1.02 -10.07
N ARG A 285 -12.30 -1.90 -9.18
CA ARG A 285 -13.17 -2.88 -8.52
C ARG A 285 -13.97 -2.24 -7.39
N TRP A 286 -15.29 -2.40 -7.44
CA TRP A 286 -16.22 -1.96 -6.40
C TRP A 286 -17.00 -3.18 -5.88
N PRO A 287 -16.92 -3.51 -4.57
CA PRO A 287 -17.62 -4.67 -4.03
C PRO A 287 -19.14 -4.46 -4.12
N PRO A 288 -19.89 -5.37 -4.79
CA PRO A 288 -21.33 -5.20 -4.99
C PRO A 288 -22.11 -5.20 -3.66
N GLU A 289 -21.64 -5.96 -2.66
CA GLU A 289 -22.28 -6.03 -1.34
C GLU A 289 -22.10 -4.73 -0.53
N ASP A 290 -20.97 -4.05 -0.70
CA ASP A 290 -20.72 -2.75 -0.07
C ASP A 290 -21.55 -1.65 -0.76
N LEU A 291 -21.65 -1.71 -2.10
CA LEU A 291 -22.50 -0.82 -2.89
C LEU A 291 -23.96 -0.97 -2.53
N GLN A 292 -24.47 -2.20 -2.42
CA GLN A 292 -25.87 -2.46 -2.06
C GLN A 292 -26.22 -1.87 -0.68
N ARG A 293 -25.36 -2.07 0.32
CA ARG A 293 -25.56 -1.49 1.67
C ARG A 293 -25.53 0.04 1.63
N PHE A 294 -24.60 0.61 0.85
CA PHE A 294 -24.50 2.05 0.68
C PHE A 294 -25.73 2.63 -0.02
N THR A 295 -26.21 2.03 -1.10
CA THR A 295 -27.38 2.54 -1.84
C THR A 295 -28.66 2.38 -1.04
N GLN A 296 -28.88 1.24 -0.37
CA GLN A 296 -30.03 1.00 0.51
C GLN A 296 -30.11 2.04 1.63
N ARG A 297 -28.98 2.31 2.29
CA ARG A 297 -28.93 3.30 3.39
C ARG A 297 -29.25 4.72 2.93
N ASN A 298 -28.81 5.09 1.73
CA ASN A 298 -28.86 6.48 1.26
C ASN A 298 -29.97 6.71 0.21
N ALA A 299 -30.92 5.78 0.09
CA ALA A 299 -32.04 5.84 -0.86
C ALA A 299 -31.61 6.08 -2.32
N LEU A 300 -30.47 5.50 -2.72
CA LEU A 300 -29.99 5.48 -4.10
C LEU A 300 -30.39 4.18 -4.79
N SER A 301 -30.54 4.21 -6.11
CA SER A 301 -30.77 3.00 -6.89
C SER A 301 -29.42 2.35 -7.26
N LEU A 302 -29.34 1.03 -7.23
CA LEU A 302 -28.19 0.27 -7.70
C LEU A 302 -28.60 -0.54 -8.93
N ALA A 303 -27.91 -0.33 -10.05
CA ALA A 303 -27.99 -1.18 -11.23
C ALA A 303 -26.69 -1.96 -11.37
N VAL A 304 -26.78 -3.24 -11.70
CA VAL A 304 -25.61 -4.11 -11.90
C VAL A 304 -25.67 -4.67 -13.31
N HIS A 305 -24.63 -4.40 -14.09
CA HIS A 305 -24.43 -4.92 -15.43
C HIS A 305 -23.22 -5.86 -15.43
N ARG A 306 -23.42 -7.07 -15.94
CA ARG A 306 -22.43 -8.16 -15.98
C ARG A 306 -22.21 -8.62 -17.42
#